data_AF-A0A2G1DE50-F1
#
_entry.id   AF-A0A2G1DE50-F1
#
_cell.length_a   1.000
_cell.length_b   1.000
_cell.length_c   1.000
_cell.angle_alpha   90.00
_cell.angle_beta   90.00
_cell.angle_gamma   90.00
#
_symmetry.space_group_name_H-M   'P 1'
#
loop_
_entity.id
_entity.type
_entity.pdbx_description
1 polymer ?
#
loop_
_entity_poly.entity_id
_entity_poly.type
_entity_poly.pdbx_seq_one_letter_code
_entity_poly.pdbx_strand_id
1 'polypeptide(L)' 'METILSMLIFFPAAAAVVGFLIHKDSMRQFGVVVTVVEFVLSLLLWYYFDSNVAGMQFVQSLPLISSYGINYT' A
#
# COMPACT_ATOMS: atom_id res chain seq x y z
N MET A 1 -11.03 -2.21 6.13
CA MET A 1 -10.03 -3.29 6.00
C MET A 1 -9.90 -3.81 4.59
N GLU A 2 -10.97 -3.82 3.78
CA GLU A 2 -10.90 -4.39 2.41
C GLU A 2 -9.88 -3.71 1.47
N THR A 3 -9.51 -2.47 1.73
CA THR A 3 -8.53 -1.71 0.94
C THR A 3 -7.13 -1.66 1.55
N ILE A 4 -6.86 -2.41 2.62
CA ILE A 4 -5.59 -2.29 3.36
C ILE A 4 -4.38 -2.68 2.50
N LEU A 5 -4.52 -3.72 1.68
CA LEU A 5 -3.45 -4.17 0.78
C LEU A 5 -3.17 -3.13 -0.29
N SER A 6 -4.21 -2.57 -0.92
CA SER A 6 -4.06 -1.51 -1.91
C SER A 6 -3.45 -0.25 -1.30
N MET A 7 -3.86 0.13 -0.10
CA MET A 7 -3.27 1.26 0.63
C MET A 7 -1.77 1.03 0.87
N LEU A 8 -1.37 -0.17 1.29
CA LEU A 8 0.02 -0.53 1.51
C LEU A 8 0.84 -0.45 0.21
N ILE A 9 0.31 -0.94 -0.91
CA ILE A 9 0.98 -0.89 -2.23
C ILE A 9 1.15 0.55 -2.73
N PHE A 10 0.12 1.39 -2.61
CA PHE A 10 0.15 2.77 -3.14
C PHE A 10 0.79 3.77 -2.19
N PHE A 11 0.94 3.46 -0.90
CA PHE A 11 1.48 4.39 0.08
C PHE A 11 2.91 4.87 -0.25
N PRO A 12 3.89 4.00 -0.60
CA PRO A 12 5.23 4.43 -1.00
C PRO A 12 5.22 5.33 -2.24
N ALA A 13 4.34 5.02 -3.21
CA ALA A 13 4.20 5.82 -4.41
C ALA A 13 3.65 7.22 -4.10
N ALA A 14 2.60 7.32 -3.27
CA ALA A 14 2.07 8.59 -2.80
C ALA A 14 3.10 9.38 -1.98
N ALA A 15 3.83 8.70 -1.10
CA ALA A 15 4.91 9.31 -0.32
C ALA A 15 6.05 9.83 -1.21
N ALA A 16 6.40 9.13 -2.29
CA ALA A 16 7.39 9.60 -3.25
C ALA A 16 6.93 10.91 -3.94
N VAL A 17 5.65 11.02 -4.30
CA VAL A 17 5.08 12.27 -4.85
C VAL A 17 5.17 13.41 -3.83
N VAL A 18 4.82 13.15 -2.57
CA VAL A 18 4.96 14.14 -1.49
C VAL A 18 6.44 14.49 -1.25
N GLY A 19 7.34 13.54 -1.45
CA GLY A 19 8.79 13.72 -1.31
C GLY A 19 9.36 14.85 -2.17
N PHE A 20 8.75 15.16 -3.31
CA PHE A 20 9.16 16.31 -4.13
C PHE A 20 8.95 17.68 -3.44
N LEU A 21 8.07 17.74 -2.43
CA LEU A 21 7.79 18.95 -1.66
C LEU A 21 8.68 19.07 -0.41
N ILE A 22 9.40 18.01 -0.05
CA ILE A 22 10.22 17.95 1.15
C ILE A 22 11.58 18.60 0.89
N HIS A 23 12.05 19.40 1.84
CA HIS A 23 13.37 20.02 1.77
C HIS A 23 14.46 18.95 1.82
N LYS A 24 15.51 19.13 1.01
CA LYS A 24 16.63 18.18 0.88
C LYS A 24 17.22 17.72 2.22
N ASP A 25 17.32 18.62 3.19
CA ASP A 25 17.95 18.35 4.49
C ASP A 25 17.07 17.44 5.37
N SER A 26 15.76 17.41 5.10
CA SER A 26 14.78 16.58 5.80
C SER A 26 14.43 15.28 5.07
N MET A 27 14.94 15.06 3.85
CA MET A 27 14.60 13.88 3.03
C MET A 27 14.92 12.54 3.71
N ARG A 28 16.01 12.48 4.48
CA ARG A 28 16.36 11.27 5.23
C ARG A 28 15.34 10.97 6.33
N GLN A 29 14.91 11.99 7.07
CA GLN A 29 13.92 11.84 8.14
C GLN A 29 12.56 11.46 7.55
N PHE A 30 12.18 12.11 6.45
CA PHE A 30 10.96 11.79 5.71
C PHE A 30 10.94 10.33 5.27
N GLY A 31 12.00 9.84 4.63
CA GLY A 31 12.10 8.45 4.20
C GLY A 31 11.96 7.45 5.35
N VAL A 32 12.57 7.73 6.51
CA VAL A 32 12.44 6.88 7.71
C VAL A 32 10.99 6.87 8.23
N VAL A 33 10.33 8.03 8.28
CA VAL A 33 8.93 8.10 8.72
C VAL A 33 8.03 7.31 7.77
N VAL A 34 8.22 7.47 6.47
CA VAL A 34 7.45 6.75 5.44
C VAL A 34 7.60 5.24 5.61
N THR A 35 8.82 4.72 5.72
CA THR A 35 9.04 3.27 5.86
C THR A 35 8.54 2.73 7.20
N VAL A 36 8.60 3.51 8.28
CA VAL A 36 8.01 3.13 9.58
C VAL A 36 6.49 3.02 9.48
N VAL A 37 5.82 3.98 8.81
CA VAL A 37 4.38 3.92 8.59
C VAL A 37 4.01 2.71 7.74
N GLU A 38 4.75 2.46 6.66
CA GLU A 38 4.55 1.28 5.80
C GLU A 38 4.71 -0.03 6.58
N PHE A 39 5.70 -0.10 7.47
CA PHE A 39 5.91 -1.25 8.34
C PHE A 39 4.78 -1.45 9.34
N VAL A 40 4.23 -0.38 9.92
CA VAL A 40 3.05 -0.49 10.80
C VAL A 40 1.82 -0.98 10.02
N LEU A 41 1.62 -0.49 8.80
CA LEU A 41 0.53 -0.96 7.93
C LEU A 41 0.68 -2.45 7.58
N SER A 42 1.90 -2.93 7.35
CA SER A 42 2.15 -4.35 7.07
C SER A 42 1.88 -5.25 8.29
N LEU A 43 2.23 -4.79 9.49
CA LEU A 43 1.88 -5.49 10.73
C LEU A 43 0.37 -5.53 10.98
N LEU A 44 -0.35 -4.44 10.69
CA LEU A 44 -1.80 -4.43 10.75
C LEU A 44 -2.41 -5.43 9.77
N LEU A 45 -1.96 -5.43 8.51
CA LEU A 45 -2.41 -6.40 7.51
C LEU A 45 -2.18 -7.84 8.00
N TRP A 46 -1.00 -8.12 8.54
CA TRP A 46 -0.68 -9.43 9.10
C TRP A 46 -1.59 -9.80 10.29
N TYR A 47 -1.87 -8.87 11.19
CA TYR A 47 -2.76 -9.10 12.32
C TYR A 47 -4.19 -9.47 11.91
N TYR A 48 -4.69 -8.90 10.82
CA TYR A 48 -6.03 -9.18 10.31
C TYR A 48 -6.11 -10.37 9.34
N PHE A 49 -4.98 -10.98 8.97
CA PHE A 49 -4.95 -12.11 8.06
C PHE A 49 -5.53 -13.37 8.72
N ASP A 50 -6.52 -14.00 8.08
CA ASP A 50 -7.14 -15.23 8.59
C ASP A 50 -6.50 -16.47 7.95
N SER A 51 -5.77 -17.26 8.73
CA SER A 51 -5.11 -18.47 8.22
C SER A 51 -6.08 -19.62 7.88
N ASN A 52 -7.35 -19.53 8.28
CA ASN A 52 -8.36 -20.55 8.03
C ASN A 52 -9.08 -20.37 6.69
N VAL A 53 -8.94 -19.21 6.05
CA VAL A 53 -9.57 -18.92 4.75
C VAL A 53 -8.56 -19.19 3.65
N ALA A 54 -8.86 -20.17 2.80
CA ALA A 54 -8.06 -20.48 1.62
C ALA A 54 -8.23 -19.40 0.53
N GLY A 55 -7.12 -18.96 -0.05
CA GLY A 55 -7.08 -17.97 -1.14
C GLY A 55 -6.35 -16.68 -0.78
N MET A 56 -6.28 -15.76 -1.75
CA MET A 56 -5.74 -14.42 -1.51
C MET A 56 -6.78 -13.55 -0.79
N GLN A 57 -6.35 -12.86 0.27
CA GLN A 57 -7.20 -11.96 1.06
C GLN A 57 -6.88 -10.50 0.74
N PHE A 58 -7.81 -9.60 1.07
CA PHE A 58 -7.68 -8.16 0.84
C PHE A 58 -7.53 -7.76 -0.64
N VAL A 59 -7.92 -8.65 -1.56
CA VAL A 59 -7.94 -8.43 -2.99
C VAL A 59 -9.02 -7.41 -3.34
N GLN A 60 -8.65 -6.35 -4.03
CA GLN A 60 -9.58 -5.37 -4.56
C GLN A 60 -9.58 -5.46 -6.07
N SER A 61 -10.74 -5.82 -6.66
CA SER A 61 -10.89 -5.91 -8.11
C SER A 61 -11.37 -4.58 -8.70
N LEU A 62 -10.52 -3.93 -9.50
CA LEU A 62 -10.86 -2.72 -10.25
C LEU A 62 -10.50 -2.92 -11.73
N PRO A 63 -11.48 -2.88 -12.66
CA PRO A 63 -11.19 -2.98 -14.09
C PRO A 63 -10.46 -1.73 -14.58
N LEU A 64 -9.21 -1.92 -14.99
CA LEU A 64 -8.40 -0.86 -15.59
C LEU A 64 -8.76 -0.71 -17.07
N ILE A 65 -8.91 -1.83 -17.79
CA ILE A 65 -9.38 -1.83 -19.17
C ILE A 65 -10.36 -3.00 -19.38
N SER A 66 -11.65 -2.72 -19.22
CA SER A 66 -12.72 -3.73 -19.22
C SER A 66 -12.78 -4.55 -20.52
N SER A 67 -12.47 -3.95 -21.67
CA SER A 67 -12.52 -4.62 -22.97
C SER A 67 -11.47 -5.71 -23.15
N TYR A 68 -10.37 -5.64 -22.39
CA TYR A 68 -9.28 -6.63 -22.43
C TYR A 68 -9.24 -7.52 -21.18
N GLY A 69 -10.20 -7.36 -20.26
CA GLY A 69 -10.19 -8.08 -18.98
C GLY A 69 -9.03 -7.71 -18.06
N ILE A 70 -8.41 -6.55 -18.26
CA ILE A 70 -7.29 -6.08 -17.43
C ILE A 70 -7.86 -5.46 -16.16
N ASN A 71 -7.61 -6.13 -15.03
CA ASN A 71 -8.02 -5.68 -13.70
C ASN A 71 -6.80 -5.46 -12.82
N TYR A 72 -6.89 -4.47 -11.94
CA TYR A 72 -6.15 -4.48 -10.70
C TYR A 72 -6.86 -5.49 -9.78
N THR A 73 -6.16 -6.55 -9.39
CA THR A 73 -6.61 -7.65 -8.53
C THR A 73 -5.42 -8.11 -7.71
#